data_AF-A0A9R0DSU4-F1
#
_entry.id   AF-A0A9R0DSU4-F1
#
_cell.length_a   1.000
_cell.length_b   1.000
_cell.length_c   1.000
_cell.angle_alpha   90.00
_cell.angle_beta   90.00
_cell.angle_gamma   90.00
#
_symmetry.space_group_name_H-M   'P 1'
#
loop_
_entity.id
_entity.type
_entity.pdbx_description
1 polymer ?
#
loop_
_entity_poly.entity_id
_entity_poly.type
_entity_poly.pdbx_seq_one_letter_code
_entity_poly.pdbx_strand_id
1 'polypeptide(L)'
;MSKNKIAARVDSQTVEVKTKFDAEFRRFSLNRTEKLKYEDFKALIEKLHRLHDVAFLISYTDPRDGDLLPINNDDNLARALLTARPLLRVIIQRKGDSLEELNGYGTMRPRNIISSILSGTPAKNKGLAISNPHDFRMVSAIIDVDIVPETCRRVKLLKHGSDRPLGFFIRDGTSVRVTPNGVERSPGIFISRLVPGGLAESTGLLGVNDEVLEVNGIDVSNKTLDQVTDMMVANSSNLIITVRPANQRAGPPPPAETVSRHSQPSSEPDEDRFDQDEQDEIVDLTAVTLEESDPAPFVTSKDDGQVLHL
;
A
#
# COMPACT_ATOMS: atom_id res chain seq x y z
N MET A 1 29.52 -17.35 -45.88
CA MET A 1 28.15 -16.90 -46.18
C MET A 1 27.41 -16.68 -44.87
N SER A 2 27.32 -15.43 -44.41
CA SER A 2 26.66 -15.05 -43.16
C SER A 2 25.15 -14.92 -43.42
N LYS A 3 24.33 -15.74 -42.76
CA LYS A 3 22.87 -15.61 -42.81
C LYS A 3 22.47 -14.61 -41.72
N ASN A 4 22.23 -13.36 -42.13
CA ASN A 4 21.63 -12.32 -41.31
C ASN A 4 20.27 -12.80 -40.78
N LYS A 5 20.19 -13.05 -39.47
CA LYS A 5 18.93 -13.21 -38.76
C LYS A 5 18.40 -11.81 -38.49
N ILE A 6 17.44 -11.38 -39.32
CA ILE A 6 16.72 -10.12 -39.15
C ILE A 6 15.99 -10.20 -37.81
N ALA A 7 16.53 -9.54 -36.79
CA ALA A 7 15.80 -9.24 -35.57
C ALA A 7 14.71 -8.24 -35.96
N ALA A 8 13.49 -8.72 -36.13
CA ALA A 8 12.32 -7.88 -36.29
C ALA A 8 12.31 -6.88 -35.12
N ARG A 9 12.37 -5.58 -35.43
CA ARG A 9 12.02 -4.52 -34.48
C ARG A 9 10.61 -4.83 -34.01
N VAL A 10 10.48 -5.37 -32.79
CA VAL A 10 9.19 -5.58 -32.14
C VAL A 10 8.51 -4.24 -32.07
N ASP A 11 7.39 -4.12 -32.78
CA ASP A 11 6.56 -2.94 -32.76
C ASP A 11 6.18 -2.65 -31.30
N SER A 12 6.69 -1.55 -30.75
CA SER A 12 6.58 -1.25 -29.31
C SER A 12 5.14 -0.97 -28.87
N GLN A 13 4.20 -0.96 -29.82
CA GLN A 13 2.79 -0.67 -29.61
C GLN A 13 1.96 -1.91 -29.28
N THR A 14 2.46 -3.12 -29.53
CA THR A 14 1.70 -4.36 -29.25
C THR A 14 2.26 -5.11 -28.05
N VAL A 15 1.37 -5.68 -27.23
CA VAL A 15 1.69 -6.61 -26.14
C VAL A 15 1.15 -7.97 -26.50
N GLU A 16 2.02 -8.97 -26.51
CA GLU A 16 1.55 -10.34 -26.55
C GLU A 16 1.01 -10.73 -25.17
N VAL A 17 -0.18 -11.31 -25.13
CA VAL A 17 -0.79 -11.82 -23.90
C VAL A 17 -0.82 -13.34 -23.99
N LYS A 18 -0.28 -14.01 -22.98
CA LYS A 18 -0.43 -15.46 -22.78
C LYS A 18 -1.25 -15.70 -21.52
N THR A 19 -2.45 -16.21 -21.71
CA THR A 19 -3.36 -16.60 -20.63
C THR A 19 -3.23 -18.09 -20.35
N LYS A 20 -3.31 -18.48 -19.07
CA LYS A 20 -3.35 -19.87 -18.60
C LYS A 20 -4.58 -20.09 -17.74
N PHE A 21 -5.35 -21.13 -18.04
CA PHE A 21 -6.44 -21.61 -17.19
C PHE A 21 -6.29 -23.13 -17.06
N ASP A 22 -6.16 -23.66 -15.84
CA ASP A 22 -5.76 -25.05 -15.59
C ASP A 22 -4.50 -25.48 -16.38
N ALA A 23 -4.65 -26.41 -17.33
CA ALA A 23 -3.61 -26.87 -18.25
C ALA A 23 -3.66 -26.17 -19.62
N GLU A 24 -4.69 -25.36 -19.86
CA GLU A 24 -4.94 -24.71 -21.14
C GLU A 24 -4.18 -23.38 -21.25
N PHE A 25 -3.66 -23.09 -22.45
CA PHE A 25 -3.01 -21.83 -22.76
C PHE A 25 -3.61 -21.19 -24.01
N ARG A 26 -3.85 -19.88 -23.95
CA ARG A 26 -4.29 -19.08 -25.10
C ARG A 26 -3.40 -17.86 -25.28
N ARG A 27 -3.16 -17.48 -26.53
CA ARG A 27 -2.36 -16.30 -26.88
C ARG A 27 -3.13 -15.39 -27.82
N PHE A 28 -3.03 -14.10 -27.57
CA PHE A 28 -3.56 -13.03 -28.41
C PHE A 28 -2.69 -11.78 -28.22
N SER A 29 -2.92 -10.75 -29.01
CA SER A 29 -2.19 -9.49 -28.92
C SER A 29 -3.14 -8.35 -28.60
N LEU A 30 -2.67 -7.41 -27.78
CA LEU A 30 -3.37 -6.18 -27.46
C LEU A 30 -2.54 -4.98 -27.88
N ASN A 31 -3.20 -3.87 -28.21
CA ASN A 31 -2.53 -2.60 -28.44
C ASN A 31 -2.33 -1.86 -27.10
N ARG A 32 -1.11 -1.41 -26.83
CA ARG A 32 -0.75 -0.64 -25.63
C ARG A 32 -1.39 0.74 -25.58
N THR A 33 -1.70 1.34 -26.73
CA THR A 33 -2.23 2.71 -26.79
C THR A 33 -3.75 2.76 -26.65
N GLU A 34 -4.42 1.62 -26.82
CA GLU A 34 -5.87 1.53 -26.69
C GLU A 34 -6.26 1.49 -25.21
N LYS A 35 -7.16 2.37 -24.80
CA LYS A 35 -7.74 2.34 -23.44
C LYS A 35 -8.71 1.17 -23.35
N LEU A 36 -8.21 0.00 -22.98
CA LEU A 36 -9.02 -1.19 -22.72
C LEU A 36 -9.55 -1.14 -21.28
N LYS A 37 -10.86 -1.37 -21.11
CA LYS A 37 -11.48 -1.51 -19.78
C LYS A 37 -11.30 -2.92 -19.24
N TYR A 38 -11.26 -3.03 -17.91
CA TYR A 38 -11.15 -4.30 -17.23
C TYR A 38 -12.29 -5.26 -17.58
N GLU A 39 -13.52 -4.77 -17.64
CA GLU A 39 -14.69 -5.60 -17.99
C GLU A 39 -14.61 -6.16 -19.41
N ASP A 40 -14.11 -5.37 -20.37
CA ASP A 40 -13.92 -5.83 -21.75
C ASP A 40 -12.83 -6.92 -21.83
N PHE A 41 -11.73 -6.73 -21.09
CA PHE A 41 -10.65 -7.72 -21.01
C PHE A 41 -11.13 -9.01 -20.33
N LYS A 42 -11.93 -8.90 -19.28
CA LYS A 42 -12.54 -10.03 -18.58
C LYS A 42 -13.50 -10.79 -19.49
N ALA A 43 -14.37 -10.09 -20.22
CA ALA A 43 -15.29 -10.70 -21.19
C ALA A 43 -14.53 -11.40 -22.34
N LEU A 44 -13.42 -10.83 -22.80
CA LEU A 44 -12.54 -11.46 -23.79
C LEU A 44 -11.95 -12.78 -23.26
N ILE A 45 -11.45 -12.78 -22.02
CA ILE A 45 -10.93 -13.99 -21.37
C ILE A 45 -12.02 -15.04 -21.22
N GLU A 46 -13.22 -14.64 -20.76
CA GLU A 46 -14.36 -15.52 -20.59
C GLU A 46 -14.73 -16.22 -21.89
N LYS A 47 -14.84 -15.46 -22.99
CA LYS A 47 -15.13 -15.99 -24.34
C LYS A 47 -14.01 -16.91 -24.83
N LEU A 48 -12.75 -16.55 -24.62
CA LEU A 48 -11.61 -17.33 -25.09
C LEU A 48 -11.56 -18.70 -24.39
N HIS A 49 -11.64 -18.72 -23.06
CA HIS A 49 -11.56 -19.95 -22.26
C HIS A 49 -12.90 -20.64 -22.02
N ARG A 50 -13.99 -20.15 -22.62
CA ARG A 50 -15.37 -20.71 -22.51
C ARG A 50 -15.84 -20.81 -21.05
N LEU A 51 -15.69 -19.72 -20.30
CA LEU A 51 -15.94 -19.65 -18.85
C LEU A 51 -17.33 -19.10 -18.48
N HIS A 52 -18.34 -19.25 -19.35
CA HIS A 52 -19.63 -18.54 -19.25
C HIS A 52 -20.40 -18.73 -17.93
N ASP A 53 -20.18 -19.85 -17.22
CA ASP A 53 -20.81 -20.14 -15.92
C ASP A 53 -19.78 -20.35 -14.79
N VAL A 54 -18.54 -19.93 -15.00
CA VAL A 54 -17.45 -20.12 -14.05
C VAL A 54 -17.06 -18.76 -13.50
N ALA A 55 -17.20 -18.56 -12.19
CA ALA A 55 -16.58 -17.40 -11.55
C ALA A 55 -15.06 -17.60 -11.52
N PHE A 56 -14.30 -16.62 -11.99
CA PHE A 56 -12.84 -16.70 -12.05
C PHE A 56 -12.16 -15.40 -11.64
N LEU A 57 -10.89 -15.52 -11.32
CA LEU A 57 -9.97 -14.45 -10.98
C LEU A 57 -8.91 -14.33 -12.06
N ILE A 58 -8.45 -13.11 -12.30
CA ILE A 58 -7.39 -12.80 -13.27
C ILE A 58 -6.21 -12.23 -12.49
N SER A 59 -5.01 -12.75 -12.76
CA SER A 59 -3.77 -12.23 -12.19
C SER A 59 -2.67 -12.24 -13.25
N TYR A 60 -1.62 -11.47 -13.06
CA TYR A 60 -0.44 -11.47 -13.92
C TYR A 60 0.85 -11.60 -13.13
N THR A 61 1.87 -12.13 -13.79
CA THR A 61 3.24 -12.17 -13.23
C THR A 61 3.95 -10.86 -13.58
N ASP A 62 4.31 -10.04 -12.59
CA ASP A 62 5.15 -8.85 -12.82
C ASP A 62 6.55 -9.30 -13.26
N PRO A 63 7.06 -8.84 -14.41
CA PRO A 63 8.34 -9.29 -14.93
C PRO A 63 9.56 -8.77 -14.13
N ARG A 64 9.37 -7.84 -13.18
CA ARG A 64 10.47 -7.25 -12.39
C ARG A 64 10.89 -8.13 -11.22
N ASP A 65 9.92 -8.65 -10.48
CA ASP A 65 10.09 -9.41 -9.23
C ASP A 65 9.54 -10.84 -9.34
N GLY A 66 8.63 -11.10 -10.29
CA GLY A 66 7.98 -12.41 -10.46
C GLY A 66 6.69 -12.55 -9.65
N ASP A 67 6.20 -11.47 -9.05
CA ASP A 67 5.03 -11.49 -8.18
C ASP A 67 3.74 -11.73 -8.96
N LEU A 68 2.82 -12.50 -8.38
CA LEU A 68 1.49 -12.71 -8.92
C LEU A 68 0.55 -11.62 -8.41
N LEU A 69 0.24 -10.66 -9.27
CA LEU A 69 -0.57 -9.50 -8.94
C LEU A 69 -1.96 -9.59 -9.57
N PRO A 70 -3.03 -9.17 -8.88
CA PRO A 70 -4.38 -9.23 -9.44
C PRO A 70 -4.54 -8.26 -10.61
N ILE A 71 -5.38 -8.65 -11.57
CA ILE A 71 -5.99 -7.74 -12.54
C ILE A 71 -7.48 -7.73 -12.20
N ASN A 72 -7.92 -6.75 -11.40
CA ASN A 72 -9.31 -6.68 -10.91
C ASN A 72 -9.96 -5.30 -11.09
N ASN A 73 -9.27 -4.35 -11.75
CA ASN A 73 -9.76 -3.03 -12.13
C ASN A 73 -8.98 -2.47 -13.34
N ASP A 74 -9.39 -1.31 -13.85
CA ASP A 74 -8.78 -0.65 -15.02
C ASP A 74 -7.30 -0.29 -14.78
N ASP A 75 -6.96 0.18 -13.57
CA ASP A 75 -5.60 0.62 -13.23
C ASP A 75 -4.62 -0.56 -13.19
N ASN A 76 -5.05 -1.70 -12.63
CA ASN A 76 -4.25 -2.92 -12.57
C ASN A 76 -4.04 -3.49 -13.97
N LEU A 77 -5.07 -3.46 -14.83
CA LEU A 77 -4.94 -3.85 -16.23
C LEU A 77 -3.96 -2.94 -16.98
N ALA A 78 -4.11 -1.63 -16.85
CA ALA A 78 -3.20 -0.66 -17.47
C ALA A 78 -1.76 -0.87 -16.98
N ARG A 79 -1.57 -1.10 -15.67
CA ARG A 79 -0.26 -1.38 -15.08
C ARG A 79 0.35 -2.66 -15.65
N ALA A 80 -0.43 -3.74 -15.74
CA ALA A 80 0.01 -5.03 -16.29
C ALA A 80 0.44 -4.90 -17.76
N LEU A 81 -0.31 -4.16 -18.58
CA LEU A 81 0.04 -3.91 -19.99
C LEU A 81 1.31 -3.06 -20.15
N LEU A 82 1.51 -2.09 -19.25
CA LEU A 82 2.70 -1.23 -19.23
C LEU A 82 3.96 -1.97 -18.77
N THR A 83 3.85 -2.84 -17.77
CA THR A 83 5.01 -3.60 -17.24
C THR A 83 5.41 -4.77 -18.13
N ALA A 84 4.47 -5.33 -18.89
CA ALA A 84 4.72 -6.46 -19.79
C ALA A 84 5.86 -6.21 -20.80
N ARG A 85 6.87 -7.09 -20.82
CA ARG A 85 8.03 -7.01 -21.72
C ARG A 85 8.48 -8.40 -22.22
N PRO A 86 8.29 -8.75 -23.50
CA PRO A 86 7.21 -8.33 -24.41
C PRO A 86 5.88 -9.06 -24.14
N LEU A 87 5.89 -10.03 -23.22
CA LEU A 87 4.80 -10.95 -22.95
C LEU A 87 4.14 -10.64 -21.61
N LEU A 88 2.84 -10.38 -21.63
CA LEU A 88 2.01 -10.38 -20.43
C LEU A 88 1.58 -11.82 -20.12
N ARG A 89 2.05 -12.36 -18.99
CA ARG A 89 1.67 -13.69 -18.51
C ARG A 89 0.49 -13.56 -17.55
N VAL A 90 -0.66 -14.05 -17.97
CA VAL A 90 -1.92 -13.98 -17.21
C VAL A 90 -2.28 -15.38 -16.72
N ILE A 91 -2.63 -15.49 -15.45
CA ILE A 91 -3.12 -16.70 -14.81
C ILE A 91 -4.60 -16.48 -14.46
N ILE A 92 -5.42 -17.45 -14.83
CA ILE A 92 -6.85 -17.49 -14.55
C ILE A 92 -7.08 -18.64 -13.59
N GLN A 93 -7.80 -18.38 -12.51
CA GLN A 93 -8.14 -19.37 -11.49
C GLN A 93 -9.64 -19.35 -11.25
N ARG A 94 -10.27 -20.50 -11.01
CA ARG A 94 -11.68 -20.50 -10.57
C ARG A 94 -11.75 -19.91 -9.17
N LYS A 95 -12.79 -19.13 -8.91
CA LYS A 95 -13.07 -18.58 -7.60
C LYS A 95 -13.42 -19.73 -6.65
N GLY A 96 -12.64 -19.92 -5.59
CA GLY A 96 -12.78 -21.00 -4.62
C GLY A 96 -11.84 -22.21 -4.82
N ASP A 97 -11.03 -22.25 -5.89
CA ASP A 97 -10.07 -23.34 -6.13
C ASP A 97 -8.75 -23.16 -5.34
N SER A 98 -8.50 -21.97 -4.80
CA SER A 98 -7.32 -21.73 -3.97
C SER A 98 -7.54 -22.21 -2.53
N LEU A 99 -6.54 -22.90 -1.96
CA LEU A 99 -6.56 -23.34 -0.54
C LEU A 99 -6.73 -22.15 0.41
N GLU A 100 -6.28 -20.97 -0.03
CA GLU A 100 -6.38 -19.68 0.65
C GLU A 100 -7.83 -19.15 0.69
N GLU A 101 -8.61 -19.31 -0.38
CA GLU A 101 -10.05 -18.98 -0.38
C GLU A 101 -10.89 -19.99 0.40
N LEU A 102 -10.46 -21.26 0.49
CA LEU A 102 -11.16 -22.29 1.25
C LEU A 102 -10.95 -22.16 2.78
N ASN A 103 -9.78 -21.65 3.21
CA ASN A 103 -9.40 -21.60 4.62
C ASN A 103 -9.26 -20.17 5.19
N GLY A 104 -9.44 -19.13 4.38
CA GLY A 104 -9.19 -17.74 4.76
C GLY A 104 -7.69 -17.40 4.77
N TYR A 105 -7.39 -16.10 4.63
CA TYR A 105 -6.03 -15.59 4.67
C TYR A 105 -5.44 -15.71 6.08
N GLY A 106 -4.61 -16.73 6.28
CA GLY A 106 -3.93 -17.01 7.54
C GLY A 106 -2.87 -18.08 7.32
N THR A 107 -1.68 -17.86 7.87
CA THR A 107 -0.47 -18.67 7.74
C THR A 107 -0.71 -20.17 7.56
N MET A 108 -0.16 -20.74 6.49
CA MET A 108 -0.23 -22.17 6.20
C MET A 108 0.36 -23.01 7.34
N ARG A 109 -0.42 -23.97 7.86
CA ARG A 109 0.12 -25.21 8.45
C ARG A 109 -0.40 -26.39 7.61
N PRO A 110 0.46 -27.32 7.16
CA PRO A 110 -0.01 -28.52 6.48
C PRO A 110 -0.72 -29.43 7.49
N ARG A 111 -1.97 -29.80 7.25
CA ARG A 111 -2.65 -30.90 7.98
C ARG A 111 -2.72 -32.15 7.10
N ASN A 112 -2.19 -33.25 7.64
CA ASN A 112 -2.29 -34.60 7.06
C ASN A 112 -3.76 -35.07 7.04
N ILE A 113 -4.16 -35.70 5.92
CA ILE A 113 -5.57 -35.94 5.52
C ILE A 113 -6.04 -37.38 5.86
N ILE A 114 -5.42 -38.08 6.82
CA ILE A 114 -5.73 -39.50 7.06
C ILE A 114 -6.76 -39.72 8.21
N SER A 115 -7.21 -38.67 8.91
CA SER A 115 -8.03 -38.88 10.12
C SER A 115 -9.56 -38.87 9.95
N SER A 116 -10.14 -38.86 8.74
CA SER A 116 -11.60 -38.70 8.56
C SER A 116 -12.39 -39.97 8.20
N ILE A 117 -11.79 -41.16 8.21
CA ILE A 117 -12.48 -42.41 7.85
C ILE A 117 -13.04 -43.17 9.08
N LEU A 118 -12.64 -42.82 10.31
CA LEU A 118 -13.14 -43.48 11.54
C LEU A 118 -13.55 -42.47 12.61
N SER A 119 -14.71 -41.83 12.47
CA SER A 119 -15.59 -41.40 13.57
C SER A 119 -16.59 -40.36 13.07
N GLY A 120 -17.88 -40.60 13.29
CA GLY A 120 -18.96 -39.66 12.98
C GLY A 120 -18.92 -38.41 13.87
N THR A 121 -18.20 -37.39 13.45
CA THR A 121 -18.23 -36.06 14.09
C THR A 121 -19.20 -35.11 13.36
N PRO A 122 -19.89 -34.20 14.08
CA PRO A 122 -20.90 -33.30 13.51
C PRO A 122 -20.29 -32.42 12.41
N ALA A 123 -21.13 -32.04 11.44
CA ALA A 123 -20.77 -31.20 10.30
C ALA A 123 -19.85 -30.04 10.71
N LYS A 124 -18.64 -29.99 10.11
CA LYS A 124 -17.70 -28.89 10.32
C LYS A 124 -18.40 -27.57 9.97
N ASN A 125 -18.38 -26.61 10.90
CA ASN A 125 -18.78 -25.24 10.62
C ASN A 125 -18.09 -24.80 9.33
N LYS A 126 -18.88 -24.42 8.31
CA LYS A 126 -18.34 -23.74 7.13
C LYS A 126 -17.64 -22.49 7.67
N GLY A 127 -16.32 -22.45 7.57
CA GLY A 127 -15.54 -21.28 8.01
C GLY A 127 -16.07 -20.02 7.34
N LEU A 128 -15.91 -18.87 8.00
CA LEU A 128 -16.22 -17.58 7.40
C LEU A 128 -15.42 -17.44 6.10
N ALA A 129 -16.12 -17.40 4.96
CA ALA A 129 -15.50 -17.25 3.66
C ALA A 129 -15.05 -15.79 3.47
N ILE A 130 -13.75 -15.54 3.58
CA ILE A 130 -13.13 -14.23 3.29
C ILE A 130 -12.81 -14.21 1.80
N SER A 131 -13.36 -13.24 1.06
CA SER A 131 -13.08 -13.10 -0.37
C SER A 131 -11.68 -12.54 -0.64
N ASN A 132 -11.16 -12.76 -1.84
CA ASN A 132 -9.91 -12.11 -2.27
C ASN A 132 -9.99 -10.58 -2.25
N PRO A 133 -8.86 -9.86 -2.15
CA PRO A 133 -8.84 -8.42 -2.31
C PRO A 133 -9.39 -7.99 -3.69
N HIS A 134 -10.29 -7.02 -3.70
CA HIS A 134 -10.85 -6.41 -4.90
C HIS A 134 -10.47 -4.93 -4.96
N ASP A 135 -10.45 -4.36 -6.16
CA ASP A 135 -10.13 -2.94 -6.41
C ASP A 135 -8.81 -2.48 -5.77
N PHE A 136 -7.74 -3.23 -6.01
CA PHE A 136 -6.44 -2.91 -5.44
C PHE A 136 -5.87 -1.68 -6.14
N ARG A 137 -5.61 -0.62 -5.38
CA ARG A 137 -5.19 0.67 -5.92
C ARG A 137 -4.16 1.34 -5.04
N MET A 138 -3.14 1.92 -5.67
CA MET A 138 -2.10 2.66 -4.96
C MET A 138 -2.70 3.96 -4.43
N VAL A 139 -2.62 4.19 -3.12
CA VAL A 139 -3.12 5.41 -2.48
C VAL A 139 -2.00 6.42 -2.22
N SER A 140 -0.78 5.96 -1.98
CA SER A 140 0.38 6.80 -1.75
C SER A 140 1.69 6.10 -2.06
N ALA A 141 2.78 6.87 -2.17
CA ALA A 141 4.15 6.38 -2.23
C ALA A 141 5.14 7.45 -1.75
N ILE A 142 6.26 7.03 -1.16
CA ILE A 142 7.46 7.89 -1.04
C ILE A 142 8.26 7.74 -2.34
N ILE A 143 8.67 8.85 -2.93
CA ILE A 143 9.41 8.87 -4.19
C ILE A 143 10.70 9.68 -4.07
N ASP A 144 11.63 9.47 -5.02
CA ASP A 144 12.88 10.22 -5.14
C ASP A 144 13.75 10.25 -3.88
N VAL A 145 13.74 9.17 -3.09
CA VAL A 145 14.49 9.05 -1.82
C VAL A 145 15.99 9.33 -2.00
N ASP A 146 16.57 8.96 -3.14
CA ASP A 146 18.00 9.12 -3.42
C ASP A 146 18.37 10.50 -4.00
N ILE A 147 17.36 11.32 -4.35
CA ILE A 147 17.55 12.62 -5.02
C ILE A 147 17.16 13.76 -4.09
N VAL A 148 16.10 13.56 -3.31
CA VAL A 148 15.61 14.53 -2.33
C VAL A 148 16.54 14.50 -1.11
N PRO A 149 16.92 15.65 -0.53
CA PRO A 149 17.73 15.68 0.68
C PRO A 149 17.12 14.81 1.79
N GLU A 150 17.96 14.13 2.57
CA GLU A 150 17.52 13.24 3.67
C GLU A 150 16.63 13.94 4.71
N THR A 151 16.76 15.27 4.82
CA THR A 151 15.91 16.10 5.68
C THR A 151 14.50 16.34 5.14
N CYS A 152 14.22 15.85 3.94
CA CYS A 152 12.99 16.10 3.21
C CYS A 152 12.37 14.77 2.77
N ARG A 153 11.08 14.79 2.49
CA ARG A 153 10.33 13.65 2.00
C ARG A 153 9.46 14.09 0.84
N ARG A 154 9.56 13.39 -0.29
CA ARG A 154 8.63 13.57 -1.41
C ARG A 154 7.58 12.48 -1.39
N VAL A 155 6.33 12.90 -1.23
CA VAL A 155 5.17 12.03 -1.08
C VAL A 155 4.27 12.19 -2.30
N LYS A 156 3.86 11.06 -2.88
CA LYS A 156 2.81 10.99 -3.88
C LYS A 156 1.52 10.56 -3.20
N LEU A 157 0.43 11.30 -3.41
CA LEU A 157 -0.93 10.97 -2.98
C LEU A 157 -1.84 10.82 -4.21
N LEU A 158 -2.61 9.74 -4.23
CA LEU A 158 -3.56 9.43 -5.31
C LEU A 158 -4.99 9.39 -4.76
N LYS A 159 -5.80 10.35 -5.19
CA LYS A 159 -7.23 10.43 -4.85
C LYS A 159 -8.01 9.55 -5.81
N HIS A 160 -8.60 8.48 -5.29
CA HIS A 160 -9.40 7.53 -6.09
C HIS A 160 -10.90 7.79 -5.96
N GLY A 161 -11.56 8.01 -7.10
CA GLY A 161 -13.01 7.81 -7.32
C GLY A 161 -13.97 8.49 -6.35
N SER A 162 -13.50 9.39 -5.51
CA SER A 162 -14.29 10.08 -4.49
C SER A 162 -14.06 11.57 -4.62
N ASP A 163 -15.11 12.35 -4.35
CA ASP A 163 -14.99 13.80 -4.25
C ASP A 163 -14.45 14.24 -2.88
N ARG A 164 -13.93 13.28 -2.09
CA ARG A 164 -13.41 13.56 -0.76
C ARG A 164 -12.10 14.35 -0.84
N PRO A 165 -11.91 15.35 0.02
CA PRO A 165 -10.64 16.10 0.11
C PRO A 165 -9.42 15.20 0.29
N LEU A 166 -8.23 15.74 0.02
CA LEU A 166 -6.97 15.07 0.37
C LEU A 166 -6.82 14.88 1.89
N GLY A 167 -7.53 15.68 2.67
CA GLY A 167 -7.71 15.44 4.10
C GLY A 167 -6.60 16.04 4.96
N PHE A 168 -6.05 17.17 4.53
CA PHE A 168 -5.14 17.98 5.34
C PHE A 168 -5.35 19.47 5.05
N PHE A 169 -4.88 20.32 5.95
CA PHE A 169 -4.99 21.77 5.85
C PHE A 169 -3.59 22.36 5.90
N ILE A 170 -3.42 23.47 5.20
CA ILE A 170 -2.18 24.24 5.22
C ILE A 170 -2.42 25.61 5.86
N ARG A 171 -1.34 26.22 6.35
CA ARG A 171 -1.31 27.57 6.91
C ARG A 171 -0.01 28.25 6.57
N ASP A 172 -0.03 29.58 6.62
CA ASP A 172 1.20 30.37 6.65
C ASP A 172 1.93 30.20 7.98
N GLY A 173 3.23 30.44 7.94
CA GLY A 173 4.10 30.44 9.09
C GLY A 173 5.47 31.03 8.77
N THR A 174 6.37 30.98 9.75
CA THR A 174 7.76 31.40 9.61
C THR A 174 8.66 30.17 9.59
N SER A 175 9.35 29.96 8.47
CA SER A 175 10.43 28.98 8.36
C SER A 175 11.72 29.59 8.88
N VAL A 176 12.43 28.85 9.72
CA VAL A 176 13.73 29.24 10.25
C VAL A 176 14.80 28.38 9.61
N ARG A 177 15.74 29.01 8.91
CA ARG A 177 16.82 28.33 8.19
C ARG A 177 18.16 28.82 8.71
N VAL A 178 19.09 27.88 8.88
CA VAL A 178 20.48 28.21 9.21
C VAL A 178 21.23 28.36 7.90
N THR A 179 21.67 29.58 7.59
CA THR A 179 22.51 29.89 6.44
C THR A 179 23.93 30.22 6.91
N PRO A 180 24.93 30.22 6.02
CA PRO A 180 26.29 30.66 6.38
C PRO A 180 26.35 32.09 6.96
N ASN A 181 25.34 32.91 6.66
CA ASN A 181 25.23 34.30 7.12
C ASN A 181 24.45 34.44 8.44
N GLY A 182 23.99 33.33 9.04
CA GLY A 182 23.28 33.31 10.31
C GLY A 182 21.90 32.63 10.23
N VAL A 183 21.03 32.94 11.19
CA VAL A 183 19.66 32.42 11.24
C VAL A 183 18.75 33.34 10.43
N GLU A 184 18.18 32.81 9.36
CA GLU A 184 17.25 33.51 8.49
C GLU A 184 15.81 33.08 8.79
N ARG A 185 14.89 34.05 8.81
CA ARG A 185 13.46 33.81 8.96
C ARG A 185 12.77 34.18 7.65
N SER A 186 12.13 33.22 7.01
CA SER A 186 11.39 33.42 5.78
C SER A 186 9.93 33.00 5.94
N PRO A 187 9.00 33.54 5.14
CA PRO A 187 7.66 32.95 5.01
C PRO A 187 7.76 31.48 4.61
N GLY A 188 6.83 30.66 5.10
CA GLY A 188 6.73 29.25 4.76
C GLY A 188 5.32 28.72 4.91
N ILE A 189 5.01 27.63 4.22
CA ILE A 189 3.71 26.96 4.27
C ILE A 189 3.85 25.69 5.09
N PHE A 190 2.91 25.45 6.00
CA PHE A 190 2.96 24.34 6.93
C PHE A 190 1.64 23.57 6.93
N ILE A 191 1.70 22.27 7.15
CA ILE A 191 0.50 21.48 7.43
C ILE A 191 -0.03 21.87 8.82
N SER A 192 -1.22 22.44 8.88
CA SER A 192 -1.86 22.89 10.13
C SER A 192 -2.66 21.79 10.81
N ARG A 193 -3.29 20.91 10.03
CA ARG A 193 -4.20 19.88 10.54
C ARG A 193 -4.32 18.72 9.55
N LEU A 194 -4.56 17.53 10.08
CA LEU A 194 -4.99 16.35 9.33
C LEU A 194 -6.47 16.04 9.63
N VAL A 195 -7.22 15.57 8.63
CA VAL A 195 -8.60 15.08 8.81
C VAL A 195 -8.55 13.65 9.34
N PRO A 196 -9.22 13.36 10.47
CA PRO A 196 -9.36 11.99 10.97
C PRO A 196 -9.97 11.05 9.92
N GLY A 197 -9.28 9.94 9.63
CA GLY A 197 -9.66 8.99 8.58
C GLY A 197 -9.55 9.54 7.14
N GLY A 198 -8.97 10.72 6.97
CA GLY A 198 -8.69 11.32 5.66
C GLY A 198 -7.55 10.60 4.93
N LEU A 199 -7.37 10.89 3.64
CA LEU A 199 -6.32 10.25 2.83
C LEU A 199 -4.94 10.54 3.40
N ALA A 200 -4.61 11.80 3.65
CA ALA A 200 -3.29 12.18 4.18
C ALA A 200 -3.00 11.51 5.53
N GLU A 201 -3.93 11.54 6.48
CA GLU A 201 -3.75 10.89 7.79
C GLU A 201 -3.57 9.38 7.66
N SER A 202 -4.43 8.72 6.87
CA SER A 202 -4.41 7.27 6.68
C SER A 202 -3.09 6.76 6.09
N THR A 203 -2.38 7.61 5.33
CA THR A 203 -1.07 7.24 4.78
C THR A 203 0.06 7.31 5.81
N GLY A 204 -0.07 8.13 6.86
CA GLY A 204 1.00 8.39 7.83
C GLY A 204 2.26 9.04 7.26
N LEU A 205 2.23 9.48 5.99
CA LEU A 205 3.40 10.04 5.30
C LEU A 205 3.54 11.54 5.50
N LEU A 206 2.46 12.21 5.92
CA LEU A 206 2.39 13.64 6.22
C LEU A 206 2.03 13.83 7.69
N GLY A 207 2.66 14.82 8.33
CA GLY A 207 2.42 15.19 9.72
C GLY A 207 2.01 16.65 9.87
N VAL A 208 1.34 16.96 10.97
CA VAL A 208 1.11 18.35 11.38
C VAL A 208 2.46 19.02 11.67
N ASN A 209 2.59 20.27 11.26
CA ASN A 209 3.80 21.10 11.27
C ASN A 209 4.87 20.76 10.24
N ASP A 210 4.65 19.80 9.35
CA ASP A 210 5.55 19.60 8.22
C ASP A 210 5.58 20.87 7.34
N GLU A 211 6.77 21.33 6.98
CA GLU A 211 6.95 22.48 6.09
C GLU A 211 6.83 22.01 4.63
N VAL A 212 5.90 22.59 3.88
CA VAL A 212 5.73 22.32 2.45
C VAL A 212 6.78 23.10 1.67
N LEU A 213 7.54 22.40 0.84
CA LEU A 213 8.61 22.99 0.03
C LEU A 213 8.23 23.03 -1.45
N GLU A 214 7.57 21.99 -1.97
CA GLU A 214 7.20 21.92 -3.38
C GLU A 214 5.85 21.22 -3.58
N VAL A 215 5.13 21.62 -4.62
CA VAL A 215 3.91 20.97 -5.11
C VAL A 215 4.06 20.69 -6.60
N ASN A 216 3.99 19.40 -6.98
CA ASN A 216 4.16 18.89 -8.34
C ASN A 216 5.41 19.44 -9.06
N GLY A 217 6.52 19.58 -8.32
CA GLY A 217 7.80 20.07 -8.83
C GLY A 217 7.92 21.60 -8.88
N ILE A 218 6.95 22.34 -8.33
CA ILE A 218 6.97 23.80 -8.25
C ILE A 218 7.27 24.20 -6.81
N ASP A 219 8.35 24.95 -6.59
CA ASP A 219 8.74 25.53 -5.30
C ASP A 219 7.69 26.54 -4.80
N VAL A 220 7.38 26.48 -3.50
CA VAL A 220 6.34 27.30 -2.86
C VAL A 220 6.88 28.49 -2.07
N SER A 221 8.21 28.67 -1.95
CA SER A 221 8.81 29.68 -1.06
C SER A 221 8.36 31.13 -1.32
N ASN A 222 8.00 31.45 -2.57
CA ASN A 222 7.59 32.80 -3.01
C ASN A 222 6.11 32.86 -3.43
N LYS A 223 5.29 31.92 -2.96
CA LYS A 223 3.87 31.84 -3.29
C LYS A 223 3.02 32.21 -2.08
N THR A 224 1.83 32.75 -2.35
CA THR A 224 0.84 32.98 -1.30
C THR A 224 0.15 31.67 -0.91
N LEU A 225 -0.43 31.61 0.30
CA LEU A 225 -1.22 30.47 0.76
C LEU A 225 -2.30 30.07 -0.25
N ASP A 226 -3.03 31.05 -0.80
CA ASP A 226 -4.08 30.82 -1.78
C ASP A 226 -3.52 30.18 -3.07
N GLN A 227 -2.39 30.67 -3.58
CA GLN A 227 -1.76 30.09 -4.77
C GLN A 227 -1.33 28.64 -4.55
N VAL A 228 -0.78 28.33 -3.38
CA VAL A 228 -0.37 26.97 -3.04
C VAL A 228 -1.60 26.06 -2.88
N THR A 229 -2.67 26.59 -2.28
CA THR A 229 -3.97 25.92 -2.17
C THR A 229 -4.50 25.57 -3.56
N ASP A 230 -4.57 26.54 -4.46
CA ASP A 230 -5.02 26.35 -5.85
C ASP A 230 -4.18 25.30 -6.59
N MET A 231 -2.86 25.33 -6.40
CA MET A 231 -1.95 24.33 -6.97
C MET A 231 -2.24 22.91 -6.45
N MET A 232 -2.50 22.75 -5.15
CA MET A 232 -2.85 21.45 -4.57
C MET A 232 -4.21 20.96 -5.06
N VAL A 233 -5.22 21.83 -5.13
CA VAL A 233 -6.56 21.49 -5.64
C VAL A 233 -6.49 21.06 -7.11
N ALA A 234 -5.79 21.83 -7.95
CA ALA A 234 -5.63 21.53 -9.37
C ALA A 234 -4.94 20.18 -9.62
N ASN A 235 -4.09 19.73 -8.68
CA ASN A 235 -3.37 18.46 -8.77
C ASN A 235 -3.92 17.40 -7.80
N SER A 236 -5.10 17.58 -7.22
CA SER A 236 -5.63 16.74 -6.14
C SER A 236 -5.82 15.27 -6.52
N SER A 237 -6.02 14.95 -7.80
CA SER A 237 -6.09 13.56 -8.26
C SER A 237 -4.74 12.83 -8.18
N ASN A 238 -3.63 13.55 -8.33
CA ASN A 238 -2.27 13.02 -8.35
C ASN A 238 -1.29 14.08 -7.83
N LEU A 239 -1.30 14.24 -6.50
CA LEU A 239 -0.50 15.24 -5.82
C LEU A 239 0.89 14.66 -5.52
N ILE A 240 1.93 15.39 -5.88
CA ILE A 240 3.31 15.12 -5.47
C ILE A 240 3.73 16.30 -4.60
N ILE A 241 3.94 16.06 -3.31
CA ILE A 241 4.30 17.10 -2.35
C ILE A 241 5.67 16.79 -1.74
N THR A 242 6.57 17.76 -1.78
CA THR A 242 7.85 17.68 -1.07
C THR A 242 7.71 18.44 0.24
N VAL A 243 7.94 17.77 1.36
CA VAL A 243 7.87 18.35 2.70
C VAL A 243 9.18 18.17 3.47
N ARG A 244 9.42 19.06 4.43
CA ARG A 244 10.40 18.85 5.50
C ARG A 244 9.64 18.42 6.77
N PRO A 245 9.82 17.18 7.24
CA PRO A 245 9.07 16.69 8.39
C PRO A 245 9.42 17.44 9.68
N ALA A 246 8.41 17.78 10.49
CA ALA A 246 8.62 18.50 11.76
C ALA A 246 9.41 17.69 12.80
N ASN A 247 9.27 16.36 12.78
CA ASN A 247 9.80 15.46 13.79
C ASN A 247 11.21 14.95 13.51
N GLN A 248 11.97 15.62 12.64
CA GLN A 248 13.40 15.32 12.48
C GLN A 248 14.19 15.90 13.67
N ARG A 249 14.08 15.24 14.83
CA ARG A 249 15.20 15.25 15.77
C ARG A 249 16.37 14.56 15.05
N ALA A 250 17.39 15.35 14.75
CA ALA A 250 18.66 14.87 14.22
C ALA A 250 19.18 13.69 15.05
N GLY A 251 19.30 12.54 14.40
CA GLY A 251 19.92 11.34 14.95
C GLY A 251 19.69 10.17 14.01
N PRO A 252 20.75 9.53 13.46
CA PRO A 252 20.56 8.25 12.81
C PRO A 252 19.97 7.25 13.81
N PRO A 253 19.12 6.29 13.38
CA PRO A 253 18.75 5.18 14.25
C PRO A 253 20.04 4.48 14.71
N PRO A 254 20.17 4.07 15.99
CA PRO A 254 21.30 3.26 16.39
C PRO A 254 21.34 2.02 15.50
N PRO A 255 22.53 1.60 15.01
CA PRO A 255 22.62 0.37 14.22
C PRO A 255 22.03 -0.76 15.08
N ALA A 256 21.14 -1.54 14.49
CA ALA A 256 20.61 -2.73 15.13
C ALA A 256 21.81 -3.62 15.49
N GLU A 257 22.20 -3.63 16.75
CA GLU A 257 23.23 -4.52 17.24
C GLU A 257 22.76 -5.94 16.98
N THR A 258 23.45 -6.58 16.05
CA THR A 258 23.29 -7.98 15.75
C THR A 258 23.76 -8.71 17.00
N VAL A 259 22.82 -9.13 17.86
CA VAL A 259 23.12 -9.98 19.01
C VAL A 259 23.52 -11.36 18.45
N SER A 260 24.77 -11.46 18.06
CA SER A 260 25.42 -12.70 17.66
C SER A 260 25.67 -13.50 18.93
N ARG A 261 24.66 -14.28 19.36
CA ARG A 261 24.87 -15.31 20.38
C ARG A 261 25.63 -16.47 19.75
N HIS A 262 26.96 -16.37 19.83
CA HIS A 262 27.83 -17.54 19.82
C HIS A 262 27.46 -18.42 21.03
N SER A 263 26.91 -19.60 20.77
CA SER A 263 26.79 -20.66 21.76
C SER A 263 27.65 -21.83 21.30
N GLN A 264 28.82 -21.97 21.90
CA GLN A 264 29.53 -23.25 21.90
C GLN A 264 28.89 -24.17 22.95
N PRO A 265 28.86 -25.50 22.71
CA PRO A 265 28.26 -26.45 23.62
C PRO A 265 29.30 -26.98 24.63
N SER A 266 28.89 -27.18 25.87
CA SER A 266 29.58 -28.07 26.80
C SER A 266 28.55 -28.88 27.60
N SER A 267 28.49 -30.15 27.24
CA SER A 267 28.16 -31.36 28.03
C SER A 267 28.71 -31.27 29.48
N GLU A 268 28.16 -31.85 30.56
CA GLU A 268 27.22 -32.95 30.79
C GLU A 268 26.86 -32.95 32.34
N PRO A 269 26.20 -33.98 32.93
CA PRO A 269 25.01 -33.85 33.78
C PRO A 269 25.28 -33.95 35.30
N ASP A 270 24.25 -33.68 36.13
CA ASP A 270 23.92 -34.51 37.30
C ASP A 270 22.57 -34.12 37.94
N GLU A 271 22.01 -35.11 38.64
CA GLU A 271 20.61 -35.37 38.94
C GLU A 271 19.97 -34.55 40.09
N ASP A 272 18.64 -34.71 40.16
CA ASP A 272 17.76 -34.66 41.34
C ASP A 272 17.23 -33.31 41.87
N ARG A 273 15.91 -33.13 41.70
CA ARG A 273 14.86 -33.11 42.75
C ARG A 273 13.85 -31.94 42.72
N PHE A 274 12.59 -32.36 42.60
CA PHE A 274 11.31 -31.82 43.11
C PHE A 274 10.53 -30.75 42.34
N ASP A 275 9.43 -31.24 41.78
CA ASP A 275 8.07 -30.70 41.61
C ASP A 275 7.74 -29.37 42.30
N GLN A 276 7.19 -28.44 41.51
CA GLN A 276 5.90 -27.82 41.85
C GLN A 276 5.24 -27.19 40.62
N ASP A 277 4.07 -27.74 40.29
CA ASP A 277 3.08 -27.17 39.38
C ASP A 277 2.52 -25.87 39.94
N GLU A 278 2.47 -24.80 39.15
CA GLU A 278 1.44 -23.77 39.32
C GLU A 278 1.01 -23.22 37.94
N GLN A 279 -0.29 -23.19 37.76
CA GLN A 279 -1.01 -23.00 36.51
C GLN A 279 -1.26 -21.51 36.28
N ASP A 280 -0.93 -20.98 35.09
CA ASP A 280 -1.29 -19.62 34.71
C ASP A 280 -2.78 -19.55 34.33
N GLU A 281 -3.55 -18.85 35.17
CA GLU A 281 -4.97 -18.57 35.00
C GLU A 281 -5.18 -17.43 33.98
N ILE A 282 -5.97 -17.69 32.94
CA ILE A 282 -6.29 -16.72 31.88
C ILE A 282 -7.43 -15.82 32.39
N VAL A 283 -7.16 -14.53 32.57
CA VAL A 283 -8.17 -13.53 32.97
C VAL A 283 -8.83 -12.90 31.73
N ASP A 284 -10.12 -13.13 31.56
CA ASP A 284 -10.99 -12.55 30.55
C ASP A 284 -11.45 -11.15 31.00
N LEU A 285 -11.23 -10.12 30.18
CA LEU A 285 -11.51 -8.70 30.48
C LEU A 285 -12.67 -8.17 29.65
N THR A 286 -13.85 -8.76 29.80
CA THR A 286 -15.08 -8.16 29.27
C THR A 286 -16.15 -8.03 30.36
N ALA A 287 -16.79 -6.85 30.36
CA ALA A 287 -17.68 -6.27 31.37
C ALA A 287 -16.89 -5.71 32.58
N VAL A 288 -17.06 -4.44 32.97
CA VAL A 288 -18.29 -3.89 33.55
C VAL A 288 -18.22 -2.34 33.59
N THR A 289 -19.30 -1.73 33.06
CA THR A 289 -19.98 -0.46 33.38
C THR A 289 -19.26 0.89 33.54
N LEU A 290 -19.72 1.84 32.70
CA LEU A 290 -20.26 3.18 33.02
C LEU A 290 -20.12 3.67 34.47
N GLU A 291 -19.41 4.78 34.68
CA GLU A 291 -19.86 5.89 35.51
C GLU A 291 -19.36 7.24 34.98
N GLU A 292 -20.19 8.24 35.24
CA GLU A 292 -20.28 9.60 34.74
C GLU A 292 -19.57 10.58 35.69
N SER A 293 -18.76 11.51 35.16
CA SER A 293 -18.43 12.76 35.89
C SER A 293 -17.86 13.82 34.95
N ASP A 294 -18.65 14.87 34.70
CA ASP A 294 -18.18 16.17 34.17
C ASP A 294 -17.35 16.92 35.22
N PRO A 295 -16.42 17.80 34.77
CA PRO A 295 -16.66 19.21 35.06
C PRO A 295 -16.29 20.19 33.92
N ALA A 296 -17.21 21.15 33.73
CA ALA A 296 -17.17 22.57 33.30
C ALA A 296 -15.92 23.24 32.64
N PRO A 297 -16.13 24.33 31.87
CA PRO A 297 -15.29 24.69 30.72
C PRO A 297 -14.18 25.70 31.04
N PHE A 298 -13.04 25.56 30.36
CA PHE A 298 -12.01 26.59 30.27
C PHE A 298 -12.13 27.34 28.94
N VAL A 299 -12.26 28.66 29.05
CA VAL A 299 -12.34 29.65 27.95
C VAL A 299 -10.93 30.15 27.61
N THR A 300 -10.81 30.73 26.41
CA THR A 300 -9.70 31.49 25.77
C THR A 300 -8.88 30.64 24.79
N SER A 301 -8.57 31.06 23.57
CA SER A 301 -8.71 32.33 22.86
C SER A 301 -8.68 32.06 21.34
N LYS A 302 -9.52 32.76 20.59
CA LYS A 302 -9.55 32.76 19.12
C LYS A 302 -8.21 33.24 18.54
N ASP A 303 -7.59 32.40 17.72
CA ASP A 303 -6.62 32.81 16.71
C ASP A 303 -7.21 32.41 15.36
N ASP A 304 -7.92 33.36 14.72
CA ASP A 304 -8.57 33.15 13.42
C ASP A 304 -7.50 33.27 12.31
N GLY A 305 -6.61 32.28 12.25
CA GLY A 305 -5.81 32.01 11.06
C GLY A 305 -6.71 31.42 9.96
N GLN A 306 -6.59 31.91 8.73
CA GLN A 306 -7.44 31.47 7.62
C GLN A 306 -7.17 30.00 7.28
N VAL A 307 -8.14 29.12 7.54
CA VAL A 307 -8.05 27.68 7.28
C VAL A 307 -8.80 27.36 5.99
N LEU A 308 -8.07 26.87 4.98
CA LEU A 308 -8.65 26.45 3.69
C LEU A 308 -8.66 24.93 3.56
N HIS A 309 -9.78 24.39 3.11
CA HIS A 309 -10.05 22.96 3.00
C HIS A 309 -9.61 22.40 1.64
N LEU A 310 -8.74 21.38 1.66
CA LEU A 310 -8.14 20.72 0.50
C LEU A 310 -8.50 19.24 0.40
#